data_AF-A0A959AY86-F1
#
_entry.id   AF-A0A959AY86-F1
#
_cell.length_a   1.000
_cell.length_b   1.000
_cell.length_c   1.000
_cell.angle_alpha   90.00
_cell.angle_beta   90.00
_cell.angle_gamma   90.00
#
_symmetry.space_group_name_H-M   'P 1'
#
loop_
_entity.id
_entity.type
_entity.pdbx_description
1 polymer ?
#
loop_
_entity_poly.entity_id
_entity_poly.type
_entity_poly.pdbx_seq_one_letter_code
_entity_poly.pdbx_strand_id
1 'polypeptide(L)'
;SGTGKTSLINCGLASRFQAHDWLALNIRRGSDINLSLQQKLDEATAGAKGADSDLDLSWLDEEEEATTGSPLSRQIQDIYRRYFRPVYLIFDQFEELYVLGSKAEQARFIQSVQEIQSVGQPVKMIFVIREEYLGHLFEFERAVPQLLRKKLRVEPMNLDKVGQVIRGAAALEGSNINLAAGQEDVIVEGIFQKIRGDAHTLAIQLPYLQVFLDKLYLHVTGDEARQADALFTPQALAEIGDIGDVLRDFLEEQAVRIQKALAGQYPGLPEDAVWQILSPLATLEGTKEPMLEESLLQRLAHLPAAAVRAGLQALDQSRILRYDENEGRYEVAHDSLAARIAEHRNDDEIAMLEIRRLISSQMALKAEARALFTERQLNLIEPYVDKLGLEPEALQLIKDSRKEVAATARRKAFMVSALTVIALGAIAASVVAIFFSFQAKAQTRLAEEKRIEADSSAAEATRA
;
A
#
# COMPACT_ATOMS: atom_id res chain seq x y z
N SER A 1 -6.17 6.29 10.09
CA SER A 1 -6.18 5.28 11.18
C SER A 1 -7.40 4.37 11.18
N GLY A 2 -8.36 4.45 10.23
CA GLY A 2 -9.49 3.48 10.16
C GLY A 2 -10.42 3.39 11.38
N THR A 3 -10.12 4.07 12.50
CA THR A 3 -10.88 4.00 13.76
C THR A 3 -12.17 4.81 13.75
N GLY A 4 -12.54 5.40 12.61
CA GLY A 4 -13.80 6.14 12.46
C GLY A 4 -13.80 7.51 13.15
N LYS A 5 -12.66 8.18 13.34
CA LYS A 5 -12.59 9.50 14.01
C LYS A 5 -13.50 10.55 13.36
N THR A 6 -13.45 10.68 12.03
CA THR A 6 -14.29 11.60 11.28
C THR A 6 -15.77 11.22 11.40
N SER A 7 -16.12 9.92 11.34
CA SER A 7 -17.49 9.44 11.52
C SER A 7 -18.02 9.67 12.95
N LEU A 8 -17.16 9.52 13.97
CA LEU A 8 -17.50 9.80 15.36
C LEU A 8 -17.90 11.27 15.54
N ILE A 9 -17.32 12.18 14.79
CA ILE A 9 -17.66 13.60 14.83
C ILE A 9 -18.90 13.90 13.99
N ASN A 10 -18.88 13.53 12.71
CA ASN A 10 -19.93 13.90 11.76
C ASN A 10 -21.26 13.20 12.00
N CYS A 11 -21.25 12.01 12.62
CA CYS A 11 -22.47 11.26 12.93
C CYS A 11 -22.67 11.17 14.44
N GLY A 12 -21.63 10.77 15.18
CA GLY A 12 -21.72 10.53 16.62
C GLY A 12 -21.95 11.83 17.41
N LEU A 13 -21.04 12.80 17.29
CA LEU A 13 -21.14 14.08 17.96
C LEU A 13 -22.30 14.89 17.40
N ALA A 14 -22.43 14.96 16.08
CA ALA A 14 -23.51 15.72 15.43
C ALA A 14 -24.91 15.25 15.84
N SER A 15 -25.15 13.94 16.02
CA SER A 15 -26.46 13.43 16.46
C SER A 15 -26.83 13.79 17.90
N ARG A 16 -25.87 14.26 18.70
CA ARG A 16 -26.12 14.76 20.06
C ARG A 16 -26.54 16.23 20.10
N PHE A 17 -26.45 16.92 18.96
CA PHE A 17 -26.83 18.31 18.82
C PHE A 17 -27.98 18.44 17.83
N GLN A 18 -28.96 19.29 18.13
CA GLN A 18 -29.93 19.70 17.13
C GLN A 18 -29.26 20.66 16.14
N ALA A 19 -29.83 20.78 14.93
CA ALA A 19 -29.29 21.66 13.90
C ALA A 19 -29.15 23.12 14.36
N HIS A 20 -29.92 23.52 15.37
CA HIS A 20 -29.88 24.85 15.98
C HIS A 20 -28.99 24.98 17.22
N ASP A 21 -28.36 23.90 17.71
CA ASP A 21 -27.56 23.94 18.93
C ASP A 21 -26.09 24.33 18.67
N TRP A 22 -25.63 24.22 17.44
CA TRP A 22 -24.23 24.48 17.08
C TRP A 22 -24.06 24.79 15.59
N LEU A 23 -22.96 25.47 15.26
CA LEU A 23 -22.46 25.65 13.91
C LEU A 23 -21.13 24.92 13.77
N ALA A 24 -21.12 23.76 13.09
CA ALA A 24 -19.93 22.96 12.86
C ALA A 24 -19.24 23.35 11.53
N LEU A 25 -18.01 23.84 11.61
CA LEU A 25 -17.15 24.17 10.48
C LEU A 25 -16.01 23.16 10.40
N ASN A 26 -16.10 22.23 9.44
CA ASN A 26 -15.06 21.24 9.18
C ASN A 26 -13.96 21.86 8.31
N ILE A 27 -12.73 21.78 8.81
CA ILE A 27 -11.53 22.37 8.22
C ILE A 27 -10.49 21.26 8.06
N ARG A 28 -9.95 21.15 6.85
CA ARG A 28 -8.74 20.38 6.54
C ARG A 28 -7.66 21.35 6.06
N ARG A 29 -6.39 20.93 6.07
CA ARG A 29 -5.30 21.82 5.66
C ARG A 29 -5.46 22.28 4.21
N GLY A 30 -5.66 21.35 3.28
CA GLY A 30 -5.57 21.65 1.85
C GLY A 30 -4.16 22.11 1.49
N SER A 31 -4.02 23.28 0.86
CA SER A 31 -2.71 23.88 0.55
C SER A 31 -2.07 24.64 1.72
N ASP A 32 -2.86 25.30 2.56
CA ASP A 32 -2.45 26.02 3.78
C ASP A 32 -3.63 26.08 4.75
N ILE A 33 -3.42 25.66 6.01
CA ILE A 33 -4.50 25.57 7.01
C ILE A 33 -5.13 26.93 7.34
N ASN A 34 -4.35 28.02 7.29
CA ASN A 34 -4.82 29.36 7.61
C ASN A 34 -5.76 29.87 6.50
N LEU A 35 -5.43 29.57 5.25
CA LEU A 35 -6.29 29.88 4.11
C LEU A 35 -7.59 29.08 4.19
N SER A 36 -7.50 27.78 4.49
CA SER A 36 -8.68 26.92 4.64
C SER A 36 -9.60 27.36 5.78
N LEU A 37 -9.03 27.79 6.92
CA LEU A 37 -9.78 28.39 8.01
C LEU A 37 -10.49 29.67 7.55
N GLN A 38 -9.76 30.58 6.91
CA GLN A 38 -10.31 31.86 6.43
C GLN A 38 -11.45 31.63 5.43
N GLN A 39 -11.27 30.74 4.45
CA GLN A 39 -12.29 30.39 3.47
C GLN A 39 -13.56 29.84 4.13
N LYS A 40 -13.42 28.96 5.14
CA LYS A 40 -14.58 28.40 5.84
C LYS A 40 -15.34 29.44 6.67
N LEU A 41 -14.62 30.39 7.25
CA LEU A 41 -15.25 31.52 7.94
C LEU A 41 -15.92 32.46 6.94
N ASP A 42 -15.28 32.77 5.81
CA ASP A 42 -15.86 33.61 4.76
C ASP A 42 -17.12 32.99 4.16
N GLU A 43 -17.12 31.68 3.90
CA GLU A 43 -18.29 30.92 3.46
C GLU A 43 -19.44 30.99 4.47
N ALA A 44 -19.14 30.86 5.77
CA ALA A 44 -20.13 30.97 6.84
C ALA A 44 -20.70 32.40 6.94
N THR A 45 -19.88 33.42 6.71
CA THR A 45 -20.32 34.82 6.66
C THR A 45 -21.10 35.12 5.37
N ALA A 46 -20.72 34.56 4.23
CA ALA A 46 -21.31 34.83 2.91
C ALA A 46 -22.60 34.05 2.65
N GLY A 47 -22.72 32.81 3.14
CA GLY A 47 -23.95 32.02 3.10
C GLY A 47 -25.13 32.72 3.78
N ALA A 48 -24.85 33.70 4.64
CA ALA A 48 -25.83 34.58 5.26
C ALA A 48 -26.49 35.60 4.30
N LYS A 49 -25.93 35.85 3.10
CA LYS A 49 -26.47 36.81 2.11
C LYS A 49 -27.57 36.21 1.22
N GLY A 50 -27.75 34.89 1.20
CA GLY A 50 -28.68 34.22 0.27
C GLY A 50 -30.04 33.82 0.85
N ALA A 51 -30.24 33.89 2.17
CA ALA A 51 -31.41 33.24 2.81
C ALA A 51 -32.31 34.16 3.66
N ASP A 52 -31.99 35.44 3.85
CA ASP A 52 -32.90 36.42 4.45
C ASP A 52 -32.27 37.81 4.31
N SER A 53 -32.59 38.52 3.23
CA SER A 53 -32.11 39.89 2.96
C SER A 53 -33.10 40.99 3.34
N ASP A 54 -34.18 40.67 4.05
CA ASP A 54 -35.26 41.64 4.37
C ASP A 54 -35.38 41.99 5.86
N LEU A 55 -34.39 41.65 6.69
CA LEU A 55 -34.33 42.15 8.07
C LEU A 55 -33.29 43.27 8.17
N ASP A 56 -33.79 44.50 8.10
CA ASP A 56 -33.06 45.72 8.40
C ASP A 56 -32.68 45.74 9.89
N LEU A 57 -31.45 45.28 10.17
CA LEU A 57 -30.86 45.24 11.50
C LEU A 57 -30.14 46.55 11.87
N SER A 58 -30.50 47.67 11.24
CA SER A 58 -29.95 49.00 11.56
C SER A 58 -30.16 49.44 13.02
N TRP A 59 -31.03 48.75 13.77
CA TRP A 59 -31.34 49.01 15.18
C TRP A 59 -30.36 48.35 16.16
N LEU A 60 -29.39 47.55 15.68
CA LEU A 60 -28.33 46.94 16.50
C LEU A 60 -26.99 47.72 16.46
N ASP A 61 -26.92 48.79 15.67
CA ASP A 61 -25.69 49.58 15.48
C ASP A 61 -25.58 50.77 16.45
N GLU A 62 -26.64 51.05 17.23
CA GLU A 62 -26.62 52.09 18.26
C GLU A 62 -26.26 51.43 19.60
N GLU A 63 -25.03 51.70 20.05
CA GLU A 63 -24.44 51.30 21.35
C GLU A 63 -23.73 49.94 21.38
N GLU A 64 -22.52 49.85 20.83
CA GLU A 64 -21.44 49.12 21.51
C GLU A 64 -20.06 49.52 20.97
N GLU A 65 -19.13 49.71 21.91
CA GLU A 65 -17.78 50.24 21.75
C GLU A 65 -17.04 49.68 20.54
N ALA A 66 -16.26 50.54 19.86
CA ALA A 66 -15.33 50.16 18.81
C ALA A 66 -14.57 48.89 19.21
N THR A 67 -14.97 47.74 18.66
CA THR A 67 -14.44 46.43 19.06
C THR A 67 -12.96 46.37 18.73
N THR A 68 -12.14 46.57 19.76
CA THR A 68 -10.72 46.29 19.79
C THR A 68 -10.54 44.78 19.64
N GLY A 69 -10.38 44.33 18.40
CA GLY A 69 -10.21 42.92 18.06
C GLY A 69 -9.56 42.75 16.70
N SER A 70 -8.83 41.64 16.49
CA SER A 70 -8.27 41.29 15.19
C SER A 70 -9.37 41.03 14.15
N PRO A 71 -9.09 41.11 12.83
CA PRO A 71 -10.09 40.82 11.80
C PRO A 71 -10.80 39.47 11.99
N LEU A 72 -10.05 38.44 12.42
CA LEU A 72 -10.56 37.11 12.73
C LEU A 72 -11.57 37.11 13.88
N SER A 73 -11.28 37.88 14.94
CA SER A 73 -12.21 38.01 16.08
C SER A 73 -13.54 38.64 15.65
N ARG A 74 -13.51 39.69 14.84
CA ARG A 74 -14.73 40.35 14.32
C ARG A 74 -15.56 39.40 13.47
N GLN A 75 -14.91 38.64 12.59
CA GLN A 75 -15.61 37.68 11.75
C GLN A 75 -16.32 36.59 12.58
N ILE A 76 -15.70 36.10 13.64
CA ILE A 76 -16.32 35.14 14.56
C ILE A 76 -17.49 35.79 15.31
N GLN A 77 -17.36 37.05 15.71
CA GLN A 77 -18.45 37.82 16.33
C GLN A 77 -19.64 37.96 15.39
N ASP A 78 -19.39 38.26 14.12
CA ASP A 78 -20.43 38.41 13.10
C ASP A 78 -21.16 37.08 12.87
N ILE A 79 -20.41 35.98 12.76
CA ILE A 79 -20.99 34.63 12.64
C ILE A 79 -21.84 34.31 13.87
N TYR A 80 -21.34 34.57 15.08
CA TYR A 80 -22.08 34.32 16.31
C TYR A 80 -23.35 35.17 16.40
N ARG A 81 -23.28 36.48 16.11
CA ARG A 81 -24.43 37.40 16.09
C ARG A 81 -25.45 37.01 15.03
N ARG A 82 -25.03 36.38 13.92
CA ARG A 82 -25.95 35.96 12.85
C ARG A 82 -26.70 34.68 13.18
N TYR A 83 -25.99 33.66 13.65
CA TYR A 83 -26.58 32.34 13.87
C TYR A 83 -27.12 32.17 15.29
N PHE A 84 -26.70 33.01 16.24
CA PHE A 84 -26.94 32.88 17.69
C PHE A 84 -26.61 31.48 18.22
N ARG A 85 -25.58 30.85 17.63
CA ARG A 85 -25.15 29.48 17.90
C ARG A 85 -23.67 29.43 18.27
N PRO A 86 -23.27 28.59 19.24
CA PRO A 86 -21.86 28.30 19.48
C PRO A 86 -21.17 27.77 18.20
N VAL A 87 -19.99 28.31 17.90
CA VAL A 87 -19.21 27.93 16.72
C VAL A 87 -18.23 26.81 17.09
N TYR A 88 -18.26 25.72 16.33
CA TYR A 88 -17.34 24.59 16.47
C TYR A 88 -16.42 24.53 15.24
N LEU A 89 -15.14 24.80 15.46
CA LEU A 89 -14.10 24.66 14.45
C LEU A 89 -13.49 23.26 14.59
N ILE A 90 -13.69 22.43 13.57
CA ILE A 90 -13.31 21.02 13.60
C ILE A 90 -12.16 20.83 12.61
N PHE A 91 -10.94 20.69 13.12
CA PHE A 91 -9.75 20.45 12.33
C PHE A 91 -9.54 18.94 12.17
N ASP A 92 -9.98 18.37 11.05
CA ASP A 92 -9.78 16.96 10.72
C ASP A 92 -8.40 16.73 10.08
N GLN A 93 -7.82 15.54 10.26
CA GLN A 93 -6.45 15.19 9.81
C GLN A 93 -5.39 16.26 10.18
N PHE A 94 -5.45 16.77 11.42
CA PHE A 94 -4.60 17.88 11.86
C PHE A 94 -3.09 17.61 11.76
N GLU A 95 -2.69 16.33 11.65
CA GLU A 95 -1.30 15.95 11.36
C GLU A 95 -0.72 16.60 10.09
N GLU A 96 -1.54 16.90 9.07
CA GLU A 96 -1.10 17.46 7.80
C GLU A 96 -0.36 18.80 7.95
N LEU A 97 -0.75 19.61 8.95
CA LEU A 97 -0.06 20.86 9.28
C LEU A 97 1.41 20.64 9.65
N TYR A 98 1.74 19.50 10.24
CA TYR A 98 3.08 19.16 10.69
C TYR A 98 3.85 18.32 9.70
N VAL A 99 3.16 17.55 8.85
CA VAL A 99 3.81 16.74 7.82
C VAL A 99 4.09 17.54 6.55
N LEU A 100 3.10 18.29 6.06
CA LEU A 100 3.17 19.02 4.79
C LEU A 100 3.38 20.53 5.00
N GLY A 101 2.97 21.06 6.16
CA GLY A 101 2.99 22.49 6.43
C GLY A 101 4.37 23.05 6.81
N SER A 102 4.59 24.32 6.45
CA SER A 102 5.84 25.02 6.79
C SER A 102 5.86 25.50 8.24
N LYS A 103 7.05 25.77 8.79
CA LYS A 103 7.17 26.38 10.13
C LYS A 103 6.48 27.75 10.23
N ALA A 104 6.46 28.52 9.13
CA ALA A 104 5.74 29.79 9.08
C ALA A 104 4.22 29.60 9.06
N GLU A 105 3.71 28.57 8.38
CA GLU A 105 2.29 28.17 8.41
C GLU A 105 1.87 27.75 9.82
N GLN A 106 2.67 26.90 10.48
CA GLN A 106 2.45 26.46 11.86
C GLN A 106 2.40 27.65 12.84
N ALA A 107 3.37 28.57 12.77
CA ALA A 107 3.42 29.73 13.66
C ALA A 107 2.21 30.66 13.47
N ARG A 108 1.83 30.92 12.20
CA ARG A 108 0.63 31.72 11.89
C ARG A 108 -0.66 31.05 12.41
N PHE A 109 -0.75 29.73 12.29
CA PHE A 109 -1.92 29.00 12.79
C PHE A 109 -2.03 29.06 14.32
N ILE A 110 -0.91 28.89 15.02
CA ILE A 110 -0.86 29.03 16.48
C ILE A 110 -1.33 30.42 16.91
N GLN A 111 -0.88 31.48 16.21
CA GLN A 111 -1.34 32.83 16.47
C GLN A 111 -2.84 32.98 16.24
N SER A 112 -3.37 32.48 15.11
CA SER A 112 -4.81 32.47 14.83
C SER A 112 -5.62 31.80 15.94
N VAL A 113 -5.16 30.66 16.47
CA VAL A 113 -5.83 29.97 17.59
C VAL A 113 -5.79 30.80 18.87
N GLN A 114 -4.67 31.47 19.17
CA GLN A 114 -4.58 32.37 20.33
C GLN A 114 -5.54 33.57 20.19
N GLU A 115 -5.67 34.13 19.00
CA GLU A 115 -6.63 35.18 18.70
C GLU A 115 -8.07 34.68 18.91
N ILE A 116 -8.41 33.49 18.41
CA ILE A 116 -9.74 32.88 18.61
C ILE A 116 -10.06 32.68 20.10
N GLN A 117 -9.08 32.31 20.93
CA GLN A 117 -9.30 32.13 22.37
C GLN A 117 -9.52 33.44 23.12
N SER A 118 -9.04 34.55 22.58
CA SER A 118 -9.27 35.88 23.17
C SER A 118 -10.68 36.43 22.90
N VAL A 119 -11.43 35.78 22.02
CA VAL A 119 -12.80 36.16 21.66
C VAL A 119 -13.76 35.81 22.80
N GLY A 120 -14.61 36.75 23.21
CA GLY A 120 -15.59 36.55 24.31
C GLY A 120 -16.75 35.61 23.97
N GLN A 121 -16.93 35.30 22.69
CA GLN A 121 -17.99 34.45 22.17
C GLN A 121 -17.67 32.95 22.36
N PRO A 122 -18.69 32.08 22.48
CA PRO A 122 -18.50 30.65 22.72
C PRO A 122 -18.01 29.93 21.44
N VAL A 123 -16.69 29.89 21.27
CA VAL A 123 -16.03 29.09 20.23
C VAL A 123 -15.41 27.83 20.84
N LYS A 124 -15.63 26.69 20.20
CA LYS A 124 -14.99 25.41 20.53
C LYS A 124 -14.12 24.98 19.35
N MET A 125 -12.92 24.50 19.65
CA MET A 125 -12.00 23.96 18.66
C MET A 125 -11.78 22.48 18.96
N ILE A 126 -11.97 21.63 17.96
CA ILE A 126 -11.74 20.18 18.03
C ILE A 126 -10.62 19.85 17.06
N PHE A 127 -9.52 19.30 17.58
CA PHE A 127 -8.38 18.87 16.78
C PHE A 127 -8.36 17.35 16.70
N VAL A 128 -8.50 16.83 15.48
CA VAL A 128 -8.50 15.40 15.20
C VAL A 128 -7.14 15.04 14.61
N ILE A 129 -6.35 14.26 15.34
CA ILE A 129 -5.00 13.90 14.94
C ILE A 129 -4.78 12.41 15.15
N ARG A 130 -3.85 11.80 14.40
CA ARG A 130 -3.34 10.46 14.76
C ARG A 130 -2.35 10.55 15.92
N GLU A 131 -2.26 9.46 16.69
CA GLU A 131 -1.52 9.46 17.96
C GLU A 131 -0.01 9.61 17.75
N GLU A 132 0.51 9.02 16.68
CA GLU A 132 1.91 9.09 16.26
C GLU A 132 2.39 10.53 16.01
N TYR A 133 1.48 11.44 15.66
CA TYR A 133 1.81 12.85 15.39
C TYR A 133 1.66 13.76 16.61
N LEU A 134 1.20 13.25 17.77
CA LEU A 134 1.03 14.07 18.97
C LEU A 134 2.34 14.72 19.44
N GLY A 135 3.48 14.06 19.23
CA GLY A 135 4.79 14.62 19.60
C GLY A 135 5.13 15.92 18.88
N HIS A 136 4.57 16.17 17.70
CA HIS A 136 4.77 17.41 16.96
C HIS A 136 4.00 18.61 17.53
N LEU A 137 3.03 18.37 18.41
CA LEU A 137 2.20 19.41 19.01
C LEU A 137 2.89 20.18 20.15
N PHE A 138 4.14 19.84 20.51
CA PHE A 138 4.84 20.45 21.66
C PHE A 138 4.86 21.99 21.64
N GLU A 139 5.23 22.59 20.50
CA GLU A 139 5.28 24.05 20.36
C GLU A 139 3.87 24.67 20.43
N PHE A 140 2.86 23.97 19.91
CA PHE A 140 1.47 24.41 19.96
C PHE A 140 0.91 24.32 21.39
N GLU A 141 1.21 23.24 22.12
CA GLU A 141 0.85 23.10 23.53
C GLU A 141 1.51 24.18 24.39
N ARG A 142 2.78 24.51 24.14
CA ARG A 142 3.48 25.58 24.87
C ARG A 142 2.79 26.94 24.69
N ALA A 143 2.32 27.24 23.49
CA ALA A 143 1.60 28.46 23.18
C ALA A 143 0.13 28.44 23.63
N VAL A 144 -0.48 27.25 23.68
CA VAL A 144 -1.89 27.02 24.01
C VAL A 144 -2.01 25.84 24.98
N PRO A 145 -1.78 26.05 26.29
CA PRO A 145 -1.76 24.96 27.28
C PRO A 145 -3.12 24.25 27.44
N GLN A 146 -4.21 24.87 27.02
CA GLN A 146 -5.56 24.29 27.09
C GLN A 146 -5.78 23.17 26.06
N LEU A 147 -4.93 23.06 25.03
CA LEU A 147 -5.08 22.14 23.90
C LEU A 147 -5.25 20.69 24.36
N LEU A 148 -4.42 20.22 25.30
CA LEU A 148 -4.43 18.83 25.76
C LEU A 148 -5.29 18.59 27.01
N ARG A 149 -5.93 19.63 27.57
CA ARG A 149 -6.75 19.51 28.79
C ARG A 149 -7.96 18.59 28.60
N LYS A 150 -8.49 18.50 27.38
CA LYS A 150 -9.63 17.65 27.01
C LYS A 150 -9.25 16.78 25.82
N LYS A 151 -8.62 15.64 26.13
CA LYS A 151 -8.20 14.63 25.16
C LYS A 151 -9.11 13.40 25.22
N LEU A 152 -9.57 12.94 24.05
CA LEU A 152 -10.26 11.67 23.89
C LEU A 152 -9.45 10.81 22.92
N ARG A 153 -9.02 9.63 23.36
CA ARG A 153 -8.33 8.65 22.50
C ARG A 153 -9.36 7.69 21.93
N VAL A 154 -9.43 7.60 20.60
CA VAL A 154 -10.28 6.62 19.90
C VAL A 154 -9.44 5.39 19.61
N GLU A 155 -9.66 4.34 20.38
CA GLU A 155 -8.92 3.08 20.22
C GLU A 155 -9.58 2.16 19.18
N PRO A 156 -8.83 1.20 18.61
CA PRO A 156 -9.38 0.09 17.84
C PRO A 156 -10.50 -0.66 18.59
N MET A 157 -11.34 -1.38 17.83
CA MET A 157 -12.52 -2.04 18.41
C MET A 157 -12.13 -3.39 19.02
N ASN A 158 -12.25 -3.49 20.33
CA ASN A 158 -12.18 -4.78 21.05
C ASN A 158 -13.55 -5.48 20.99
N LEU A 159 -13.60 -6.73 21.48
CA LEU A 159 -14.82 -7.53 21.54
C LEU A 159 -16.00 -6.77 22.17
N ASP A 160 -15.77 -6.08 23.30
CA ASP A 160 -16.80 -5.32 24.00
C ASP A 160 -17.40 -4.20 23.12
N LYS A 161 -16.55 -3.40 22.46
CA LYS A 161 -17.00 -2.32 21.56
C LYS A 161 -17.73 -2.88 20.35
N VAL A 162 -17.27 -4.01 19.80
CA VAL A 162 -17.98 -4.69 18.70
C VAL A 162 -19.36 -5.14 19.16
N GLY A 163 -19.47 -5.71 20.36
CA GLY A 163 -20.76 -6.07 20.96
C GLY A 163 -21.68 -4.88 21.13
N GLN A 164 -21.17 -3.74 21.60
CA GLN A 164 -21.95 -2.51 21.73
C GLN A 164 -22.44 -2.00 20.37
N VAL A 165 -21.60 -2.04 19.33
CA VAL A 165 -21.98 -1.60 17.98
C VAL A 165 -23.04 -2.51 17.37
N ILE A 166 -22.86 -3.84 17.44
CA ILE A 166 -23.79 -4.79 16.83
C ILE A 166 -25.15 -4.77 17.53
N ARG A 167 -25.17 -4.81 18.88
CA ARG A 167 -26.42 -4.72 19.65
C ARG A 167 -27.08 -3.36 19.48
N GLY A 168 -26.28 -2.29 19.49
CA GLY A 168 -26.75 -0.94 19.26
C GLY A 168 -27.40 -0.80 17.89
N ALA A 169 -26.76 -1.31 16.83
CA ALA A 169 -27.30 -1.31 15.49
C ALA A 169 -28.63 -2.07 15.41
N ALA A 170 -28.69 -3.27 16.00
CA ALA A 170 -29.91 -4.08 16.00
C ALA A 170 -31.06 -3.45 16.81
N ALA A 171 -30.75 -2.67 17.85
CA ALA A 171 -31.74 -2.03 18.72
C ALA A 171 -32.20 -0.64 18.25
N LEU A 172 -31.62 -0.09 17.17
CA LEU A 172 -32.00 1.22 16.64
C LEU A 172 -33.41 1.17 16.04
N GLU A 173 -34.18 2.24 16.26
CA GLU A 173 -35.51 2.41 15.64
C GLU A 173 -35.37 2.51 14.12
N GLY A 174 -36.08 1.66 13.39
CA GLY A 174 -35.96 1.53 11.93
C GLY A 174 -34.80 0.65 11.46
N SER A 175 -34.10 -0.04 12.38
CA SER A 175 -33.15 -1.10 11.99
C SER A 175 -33.89 -2.28 11.36
N ASN A 176 -33.38 -2.73 10.22
CA ASN A 176 -33.78 -3.97 9.56
C ASN A 176 -32.84 -5.14 9.93
N ILE A 177 -31.96 -4.98 10.91
CA ILE A 177 -31.08 -6.03 11.43
C ILE A 177 -31.57 -6.47 12.79
N ASN A 178 -31.78 -7.77 12.96
CA ASN A 178 -32.19 -8.40 14.22
C ASN A 178 -31.20 -9.49 14.59
N LEU A 179 -30.93 -9.65 15.89
CA LEU A 179 -30.15 -10.77 16.42
C LEU A 179 -31.10 -11.84 16.95
N ALA A 180 -30.73 -13.12 16.75
CA ALA A 180 -31.49 -14.22 17.34
C ALA A 180 -31.53 -14.10 18.88
N ALA A 181 -32.74 -14.08 19.44
CA ALA A 181 -32.97 -13.86 20.86
C ALA A 181 -32.27 -14.93 21.73
N GLY A 182 -31.51 -14.48 22.74
CA GLY A 182 -30.76 -15.35 23.64
C GLY A 182 -29.47 -15.93 23.03
N GLN A 183 -29.08 -15.50 21.84
CA GLN A 183 -27.84 -15.89 21.15
C GLN A 183 -26.97 -14.68 20.80
N GLU A 184 -27.26 -13.50 21.34
CA GLU A 184 -26.62 -12.24 20.98
C GLU A 184 -25.11 -12.28 21.27
N ASP A 185 -24.72 -12.78 22.44
CA ASP A 185 -23.32 -12.90 22.84
C ASP A 185 -22.55 -13.87 21.91
N VAL A 186 -23.16 -14.99 21.55
CA VAL A 186 -22.57 -15.99 20.64
C VAL A 186 -22.36 -15.42 19.24
N ILE A 187 -23.35 -14.65 18.74
CA ILE A 187 -23.25 -13.99 17.43
C ILE A 187 -22.15 -12.93 17.46
N VAL A 188 -22.10 -12.08 18.49
CA VAL A 188 -21.09 -11.03 18.62
C VAL A 188 -19.69 -11.63 18.68
N GLU A 189 -19.49 -12.67 19.50
CA GLU A 189 -18.19 -13.33 19.63
C GLU A 189 -17.79 -14.02 18.33
N GLY A 190 -18.71 -14.73 17.68
CA GLY A 190 -18.43 -15.36 16.39
C GLY A 190 -18.06 -14.35 15.30
N ILE A 191 -18.77 -13.21 15.22
CA ILE A 191 -18.46 -12.12 14.27
C ILE A 191 -17.05 -11.58 14.55
N PHE A 192 -16.73 -11.33 15.83
CA PHE A 192 -15.42 -10.83 16.22
C PHE A 192 -14.30 -11.81 15.86
N GLN A 193 -14.46 -13.11 16.16
CA GLN A 193 -13.45 -14.12 15.84
C GLN A 193 -13.29 -14.28 14.32
N LYS A 194 -14.38 -14.28 13.55
CA LYS A 194 -14.31 -14.37 12.09
C LYS A 194 -13.59 -13.18 11.46
N ILE A 195 -13.83 -11.96 11.95
CA ILE A 195 -13.14 -10.75 11.47
C ILE A 195 -11.67 -10.74 11.88
N ARG A 196 -11.37 -11.20 13.10
CA ARG A 196 -10.01 -11.26 13.60
C ARG A 196 -9.17 -12.32 12.85
N GLY A 197 -9.76 -13.46 12.51
CA GLY A 197 -9.05 -14.60 11.93
C GLY A 197 -7.87 -15.02 12.80
N ASP A 198 -6.74 -15.34 12.17
CA ASP A 198 -5.51 -15.76 12.83
C ASP A 198 -4.70 -14.61 13.46
N ALA A 199 -5.19 -13.37 13.39
CA ALA A 199 -4.45 -12.23 13.91
C ALA A 199 -4.23 -12.35 15.43
N HIS A 200 -2.99 -12.14 15.86
CA HIS A 200 -2.64 -12.11 17.29
C HIS A 200 -3.16 -10.86 18.02
N THR A 201 -3.83 -9.94 17.33
CA THR A 201 -4.37 -8.71 17.90
C THR A 201 -5.75 -8.93 18.50
N LEU A 202 -5.99 -8.40 19.72
CA LEU A 202 -7.29 -8.42 20.40
C LEU A 202 -8.25 -7.31 19.94
N ALA A 203 -8.00 -6.73 18.77
CA ALA A 203 -8.82 -5.66 18.23
C ALA A 203 -8.94 -5.76 16.72
N ILE A 204 -10.05 -5.25 16.21
CA ILE A 204 -10.37 -5.15 14.78
C ILE A 204 -10.56 -3.69 14.37
N GLN A 205 -10.40 -3.41 13.09
CA GLN A 205 -10.68 -2.09 12.53
C GLN A 205 -12.16 -1.98 12.14
N LEU A 206 -12.76 -0.80 12.34
CA LEU A 206 -14.17 -0.54 12.04
C LEU A 206 -14.59 -0.82 10.60
N PRO A 207 -13.79 -0.49 9.57
CA PRO A 207 -14.14 -0.80 8.19
C PRO A 207 -14.40 -2.29 7.94
N TYR A 208 -13.68 -3.20 8.60
CA TYR A 208 -13.88 -4.64 8.40
C TYR A 208 -15.14 -5.15 9.06
N LEU A 209 -15.48 -4.62 10.24
CA LEU A 209 -16.79 -4.90 10.82
C LEU A 209 -17.91 -4.45 9.89
N GLN A 210 -17.79 -3.28 9.28
CA GLN A 210 -18.80 -2.77 8.35
C GLN A 210 -18.95 -3.67 7.11
N VAL A 211 -17.84 -4.05 6.46
CA VAL A 211 -17.86 -4.96 5.30
C VAL A 211 -18.42 -6.33 5.69
N PHE A 212 -17.99 -6.88 6.83
CA PHE A 212 -18.46 -8.19 7.28
C PHE A 212 -19.96 -8.19 7.59
N LEU A 213 -20.47 -7.17 8.29
CA LEU A 213 -21.91 -7.06 8.58
C LEU A 213 -22.74 -6.85 7.31
N ASP A 214 -22.24 -6.08 6.34
CA ASP A 214 -22.90 -5.90 5.04
C ASP A 214 -22.99 -7.22 4.25
N LYS A 215 -21.93 -8.02 4.29
CA LYS A 215 -21.88 -9.33 3.64
C LYS A 215 -22.73 -10.38 4.35
N LEU A 216 -22.74 -10.37 5.69
CA LEU A 216 -23.65 -11.20 6.47
C LEU A 216 -25.11 -10.86 6.19
N TYR A 217 -25.44 -9.57 6.09
CA TYR A 217 -26.77 -9.13 5.68
C TYR A 217 -27.15 -9.66 4.30
N LEU A 218 -26.27 -9.52 3.31
CA LEU A 218 -26.49 -10.03 1.95
C LEU A 218 -26.67 -11.54 1.93
N HIS A 219 -25.86 -12.26 2.69
CA HIS A 219 -25.92 -13.71 2.77
C HIS A 219 -27.25 -14.20 3.34
N VAL A 220 -27.76 -13.51 4.37
CA VAL A 220 -29.03 -13.84 5.02
C VAL A 220 -30.25 -13.47 4.17
N THR A 221 -30.22 -12.31 3.50
CA THR A 221 -31.41 -11.75 2.83
C THR A 221 -31.43 -11.93 1.32
N GLY A 222 -30.27 -12.01 0.68
CA GLY A 222 -30.13 -11.89 -0.78
C GLY A 222 -30.49 -10.50 -1.34
N ASP A 223 -30.73 -9.50 -0.48
CA ASP A 223 -31.29 -8.22 -0.88
C ASP A 223 -30.20 -7.15 -1.07
N GLU A 224 -29.88 -6.86 -2.33
CA GLU A 224 -28.95 -5.79 -2.71
C GLU A 224 -29.46 -4.39 -2.34
N ALA A 225 -30.78 -4.18 -2.21
CA ALA A 225 -31.38 -2.88 -1.89
C ALA A 225 -31.37 -2.56 -0.37
N ARG A 226 -30.97 -3.51 0.48
CA ARG A 226 -30.87 -3.37 1.94
C ARG A 226 -32.18 -2.92 2.60
N GLN A 227 -33.31 -3.45 2.14
CA GLN A 227 -34.66 -3.14 2.65
C GLN A 227 -35.27 -4.30 3.46
N ALA A 228 -34.92 -5.55 3.15
CA ALA A 228 -35.43 -6.71 3.84
C ALA A 228 -34.99 -6.80 5.32
N ASP A 229 -35.78 -7.46 6.15
CA ASP A 229 -35.36 -7.76 7.52
C ASP A 229 -34.35 -8.91 7.53
N ALA A 230 -33.17 -8.68 8.11
CA ALA A 230 -32.13 -9.67 8.30
C ALA A 230 -32.12 -10.20 9.73
N LEU A 231 -32.27 -11.52 9.90
CA LEU A 231 -32.09 -12.19 11.18
C LEU A 231 -30.71 -12.87 11.24
N PHE A 232 -29.82 -12.33 12.07
CA PHE A 232 -28.51 -12.92 12.29
C PHE A 232 -28.62 -14.07 13.28
N THR A 233 -28.15 -15.24 12.86
CA THR A 233 -28.15 -16.48 13.65
C THR A 233 -26.73 -17.06 13.70
N PRO A 234 -26.39 -17.86 14.72
CA PRO A 234 -25.12 -18.59 14.74
C PRO A 234 -24.95 -19.53 13.53
N GLN A 235 -26.05 -20.04 12.97
CA GLN A 235 -26.00 -20.89 11.78
C GLN A 235 -25.60 -20.09 10.53
N ALA A 236 -26.24 -18.94 10.28
CA ALA A 236 -25.85 -18.05 9.16
C ALA A 236 -24.40 -17.59 9.30
N LEU A 237 -23.95 -17.40 10.55
CA LEU A 237 -22.56 -17.07 10.83
C LEU A 237 -21.60 -18.23 10.56
N ALA A 238 -22.01 -19.49 10.75
CA ALA A 238 -21.20 -20.66 10.41
C ALA A 238 -21.14 -20.89 8.90
N GLU A 239 -22.20 -20.53 8.17
CA GLU A 239 -22.31 -20.64 6.72
C GLU A 239 -21.52 -19.54 5.98
N ILE A 240 -21.43 -18.34 6.56
CA ILE A 240 -20.55 -17.30 6.02
C ILE A 240 -19.09 -17.67 6.26
N GLY A 241 -18.26 -17.55 5.21
CA GLY A 241 -16.82 -17.79 5.28
C GLY A 241 -16.12 -16.90 6.31
N ASP A 242 -14.84 -17.16 6.55
CA ASP A 242 -14.06 -16.29 7.43
C ASP A 242 -13.79 -14.94 6.74
N ILE A 243 -13.23 -13.97 7.46
CA ILE A 243 -12.96 -12.64 6.89
C ILE A 243 -12.12 -12.71 5.61
N GLY A 244 -11.22 -13.69 5.49
CA GLY A 244 -10.42 -13.88 4.29
C GLY A 244 -11.24 -14.26 3.06
N ASP A 245 -12.34 -14.97 3.23
CA ASP A 245 -13.27 -15.34 2.16
C ASP A 245 -14.21 -14.18 1.87
N VAL A 246 -14.77 -13.57 2.91
CA VAL A 246 -15.64 -12.40 2.79
C VAL A 246 -14.93 -11.23 2.11
N LEU A 247 -13.66 -10.98 2.46
CA LEU A 247 -12.83 -9.96 1.82
C LEU A 247 -12.42 -10.34 0.39
N ARG A 248 -12.28 -11.64 0.08
CA ARG A 248 -12.03 -12.11 -1.30
C ARG A 248 -13.23 -11.76 -2.19
N ASP A 249 -14.42 -12.22 -1.79
CA ASP A 249 -15.64 -11.99 -2.54
C ASP A 249 -15.94 -10.49 -2.67
N PHE A 250 -15.72 -9.74 -1.59
CA PHE A 250 -15.81 -8.29 -1.60
C PHE A 250 -14.85 -7.65 -2.61
N LEU A 251 -13.58 -8.04 -2.60
CA LEU A 251 -12.57 -7.52 -3.52
C LEU A 251 -12.94 -7.81 -4.98
N GLU A 252 -13.31 -9.05 -5.29
CA GLU A 252 -13.68 -9.49 -6.64
C GLU A 252 -14.92 -8.73 -7.15
N GLU A 253 -15.98 -8.63 -6.34
CA GLU A 253 -17.18 -7.88 -6.72
C GLU A 253 -16.90 -6.39 -6.95
N GLN A 254 -16.14 -5.76 -6.05
CA GLN A 254 -15.77 -4.35 -6.21
C GLN A 254 -14.87 -4.16 -7.43
N ALA A 255 -13.92 -5.06 -7.67
CA ALA A 255 -13.05 -5.00 -8.84
C ALA A 255 -13.86 -5.05 -10.13
N VAL A 256 -14.83 -5.95 -10.25
CA VAL A 256 -15.74 -6.05 -11.42
C VAL A 256 -16.58 -4.78 -11.58
N ARG A 257 -17.15 -4.26 -10.48
CA ARG A 257 -17.97 -3.04 -10.51
C ARG A 257 -17.15 -1.82 -10.97
N ILE A 258 -15.95 -1.64 -10.40
CA ILE A 258 -15.03 -0.55 -10.75
C ILE A 258 -14.55 -0.70 -12.19
N GLN A 259 -14.20 -1.92 -12.62
CA GLN A 259 -13.77 -2.20 -13.98
C GLN A 259 -14.86 -1.80 -14.99
N LYS A 260 -16.13 -2.17 -14.73
CA LYS A 260 -17.26 -1.80 -15.59
C LYS A 260 -17.46 -0.28 -15.65
N ALA A 261 -17.35 0.41 -14.51
CA ALA A 261 -17.46 1.86 -14.45
C ALA A 261 -16.33 2.57 -15.23
N LEU A 262 -15.09 2.09 -15.08
CA LEU A 262 -13.92 2.62 -15.78
C LEU A 262 -13.98 2.34 -17.28
N ALA A 263 -14.36 1.14 -17.70
CA ALA A 263 -14.51 0.80 -19.12
C ALA A 263 -15.55 1.68 -19.83
N GLY A 264 -16.60 2.12 -19.12
CA GLY A 264 -17.57 3.07 -19.63
C GLY A 264 -17.01 4.49 -19.83
N GLN A 265 -16.01 4.88 -19.05
CA GLN A 265 -15.38 6.21 -19.11
C GLN A 265 -14.14 6.26 -20.02
N TYR A 266 -13.42 5.14 -20.14
CA TYR A 266 -12.15 5.03 -20.86
C TYR A 266 -12.21 3.92 -21.91
N PRO A 267 -12.63 4.23 -23.15
CA PRO A 267 -12.68 3.25 -24.24
C PRO A 267 -11.29 2.67 -24.54
N GLY A 268 -11.18 1.34 -24.61
CA GLY A 268 -9.91 0.65 -24.87
C GLY A 268 -9.10 0.31 -23.62
N LEU A 269 -9.65 0.51 -22.42
CA LEU A 269 -9.06 0.02 -21.17
C LEU A 269 -9.06 -1.52 -21.15
N PRO A 270 -7.96 -2.19 -20.78
CA PRO A 270 -7.91 -3.65 -20.61
C PRO A 270 -8.98 -4.15 -19.63
N GLU A 271 -9.52 -5.36 -19.85
CA GLU A 271 -10.57 -5.96 -19.03
C GLU A 271 -10.11 -6.27 -17.58
N ASP A 272 -8.81 -6.36 -17.36
CA ASP A 272 -8.15 -6.65 -16.10
C ASP A 272 -7.45 -5.42 -15.48
N ALA A 273 -7.71 -4.21 -16.00
CA ALA A 273 -7.02 -3.00 -15.58
C ALA A 273 -7.10 -2.73 -14.07
N VAL A 274 -8.23 -3.01 -13.40
CA VAL A 274 -8.33 -2.86 -11.95
C VAL A 274 -7.38 -3.81 -11.20
N TRP A 275 -7.25 -5.05 -11.65
CA TRP A 275 -6.29 -6.00 -11.06
C TRP A 275 -4.85 -5.61 -11.33
N GLN A 276 -4.56 -5.07 -12.52
CA GLN A 276 -3.24 -4.49 -12.82
C GLN A 276 -2.93 -3.29 -11.91
N ILE A 277 -3.92 -2.47 -11.54
CA ILE A 277 -3.74 -1.35 -10.60
C ILE A 277 -3.47 -1.87 -9.17
N LEU A 278 -4.13 -2.94 -8.76
CA LEU A 278 -3.95 -3.55 -7.43
C LEU A 278 -2.64 -4.32 -7.29
N SER A 279 -2.18 -4.98 -8.36
CA SER A 279 -1.05 -5.91 -8.35
C SER A 279 0.24 -5.32 -7.74
N PRO A 280 0.66 -4.08 -8.04
CA PRO A 280 1.86 -3.48 -7.44
C PRO A 280 1.77 -3.19 -5.93
N LEU A 281 0.57 -3.19 -5.35
CA LEU A 281 0.32 -2.83 -3.95
C LEU A 281 0.36 -4.03 -2.99
N ALA A 282 0.73 -5.21 -3.51
CA ALA A 282 1.00 -6.40 -2.73
C ALA A 282 2.35 -7.00 -3.13
N THR A 283 3.05 -7.60 -2.17
CA THR A 283 4.28 -8.35 -2.42
C THR A 283 3.99 -9.70 -3.08
N LEU A 284 5.03 -10.41 -3.52
CA LEU A 284 4.91 -11.80 -4.00
C LEU A 284 4.38 -12.73 -2.90
N GLU A 285 4.74 -12.44 -1.66
CA GLU A 285 4.33 -13.19 -0.47
C GLU A 285 2.91 -12.84 0.02
N GLY A 286 2.20 -11.93 -0.66
CA GLY A 286 0.82 -11.57 -0.31
C GLY A 286 0.70 -10.61 0.87
N THR A 287 1.76 -9.88 1.20
CA THR A 287 1.74 -8.81 2.21
C THR A 287 1.60 -7.44 1.57
N LYS A 288 1.07 -6.46 2.29
CA LYS A 288 0.87 -5.09 1.77
C LYS A 288 2.18 -4.43 1.34
N GLU A 289 2.18 -3.79 0.17
CA GLU A 289 3.29 -2.98 -0.34
C GLU A 289 2.80 -1.55 -0.60
N PRO A 290 3.01 -0.60 0.34
CA PRO A 290 2.65 0.80 0.12
C PRO A 290 3.45 1.41 -1.04
N MET A 291 2.77 2.16 -1.91
CA MET A 291 3.41 2.78 -3.07
C MET A 291 2.96 4.22 -3.30
N LEU A 292 3.91 5.08 -3.69
CA LEU A 292 3.63 6.45 -4.15
C LEU A 292 2.78 6.43 -5.42
N GLU A 293 1.86 7.39 -5.56
CA GLU A 293 1.04 7.53 -6.77
C GLU A 293 1.91 7.67 -8.03
N GLU A 294 2.97 8.48 -7.98
CA GLU A 294 3.89 8.67 -9.09
C GLU A 294 4.59 7.36 -9.50
N SER A 295 4.98 6.54 -8.53
CA SER A 295 5.58 5.24 -8.79
C SER A 295 4.59 4.24 -9.38
N LEU A 296 3.31 4.29 -8.98
CA LEU A 296 2.25 3.48 -9.59
C LEU A 296 2.02 3.88 -11.05
N LEU A 297 1.94 5.18 -11.33
CA LEU A 297 1.78 5.71 -12.70
C LEU A 297 2.95 5.32 -13.60
N GLN A 298 4.18 5.31 -13.08
CA GLN A 298 5.36 4.82 -13.81
C GLN A 298 5.29 3.31 -14.06
N ARG A 299 4.93 2.51 -13.04
CA ARG A 299 4.81 1.04 -13.16
C ARG A 299 3.69 0.62 -14.11
N LEU A 300 2.65 1.45 -14.24
CA LEU A 300 1.46 1.21 -15.04
C LEU A 300 1.40 2.13 -16.27
N ALA A 301 2.56 2.51 -16.82
CA ALA A 301 2.67 3.44 -17.94
C ALA A 301 1.98 2.96 -19.23
N HIS A 302 1.65 1.66 -19.33
CA HIS A 302 0.85 1.10 -20.41
C HIS A 302 -0.65 1.39 -20.28
N LEU A 303 -1.12 1.84 -19.11
CA LEU A 303 -2.48 2.28 -18.87
C LEU A 303 -2.59 3.82 -18.94
N PRO A 304 -3.73 4.38 -19.36
CA PRO A 304 -3.94 5.82 -19.31
C PRO A 304 -3.85 6.35 -17.87
N ALA A 305 -3.00 7.36 -17.62
CA ALA A 305 -2.79 7.92 -16.28
C ALA A 305 -4.09 8.41 -15.61
N ALA A 306 -5.03 8.95 -16.38
CA ALA A 306 -6.34 9.36 -15.86
C ALA A 306 -7.18 8.16 -15.39
N ALA A 307 -7.13 7.03 -16.10
CA ALA A 307 -7.81 5.80 -15.72
C ALA A 307 -7.20 5.18 -14.44
N VAL A 308 -5.87 5.20 -14.33
CA VAL A 308 -5.18 4.73 -13.11
C VAL A 308 -5.60 5.55 -11.90
N ARG A 309 -5.59 6.89 -11.98
CA ARG A 309 -6.04 7.76 -10.88
C ARG A 309 -7.51 7.54 -10.51
N ALA A 310 -8.38 7.46 -11.51
CA ALA A 310 -9.80 7.17 -11.28
C ALA A 310 -10.02 5.82 -10.60
N GLY A 311 -9.25 4.78 -11.01
CA GLY A 311 -9.27 3.47 -10.39
C GLY A 311 -8.78 3.48 -8.95
N LEU A 312 -7.64 4.14 -8.68
CA LEU A 312 -7.11 4.30 -7.31
C LEU A 312 -8.11 5.02 -6.40
N GLN A 313 -8.75 6.07 -6.89
CA GLN A 313 -9.76 6.81 -6.14
C GLN A 313 -11.01 5.96 -5.88
N ALA A 314 -11.48 5.20 -6.88
CA ALA A 314 -12.62 4.30 -6.71
C ALA A 314 -12.33 3.18 -5.70
N LEU A 315 -11.12 2.62 -5.73
CA LEU A 315 -10.66 1.58 -4.80
C LEU A 315 -10.47 2.10 -3.36
N ASP A 316 -10.07 3.36 -3.19
CA ASP A 316 -10.02 4.03 -1.88
C ASP A 316 -11.44 4.28 -1.33
N GLN A 317 -12.35 4.76 -2.18
CA GLN A 317 -13.77 4.96 -1.82
C GLN A 317 -14.48 3.65 -1.48
N SER A 318 -14.13 2.56 -2.15
CA SER A 318 -14.63 1.21 -1.86
C SER A 318 -13.90 0.54 -0.69
N ARG A 319 -13.01 1.24 0.03
CA ARG A 319 -12.28 0.75 1.21
C ARG A 319 -11.35 -0.45 0.94
N ILE A 320 -10.95 -0.67 -0.31
CA ILE A 320 -9.94 -1.67 -0.67
C ILE A 320 -8.55 -1.08 -0.47
N LEU A 321 -8.36 0.14 -0.96
CA LEU A 321 -7.14 0.91 -0.75
C LEU A 321 -7.35 1.96 0.32
N ARG A 322 -6.23 2.50 0.77
CA ARG A 322 -6.15 3.67 1.61
C ARG A 322 -5.11 4.61 1.05
N TYR A 323 -5.52 5.84 0.79
CA TYR A 323 -4.60 6.93 0.47
C TYR A 323 -4.06 7.59 1.75
N ASP A 324 -2.75 7.77 1.85
CA ASP A 324 -2.14 8.66 2.84
C ASP A 324 -1.72 9.97 2.16
N GLU A 325 -2.55 11.00 2.34
CA GLU A 325 -2.34 12.35 1.80
C GLU A 325 -0.98 12.95 2.21
N ASN A 326 -0.46 12.57 3.37
CA ASN A 326 0.81 13.08 3.90
C ASN A 326 2.02 12.56 3.14
N GLU A 327 1.97 11.30 2.73
CA GLU A 327 3.08 10.61 2.12
C GLU A 327 2.85 10.38 0.61
N GLY A 328 1.69 10.80 0.08
CA GLY A 328 1.31 10.64 -1.32
C GLY A 328 1.26 9.18 -1.78
N ARG A 329 0.96 8.26 -0.84
CA ARG A 329 1.03 6.82 -1.09
C ARG A 329 -0.31 6.12 -0.89
N TYR A 330 -0.54 5.11 -1.72
CA TYR A 330 -1.62 4.15 -1.57
C TYR A 330 -1.10 2.89 -0.86
N GLU A 331 -1.91 2.33 0.02
CA GLU A 331 -1.68 1.01 0.63
C GLU A 331 -2.98 0.19 0.56
N VAL A 332 -2.87 -1.13 0.44
CA VAL A 332 -4.04 -2.01 0.62
C VAL A 332 -4.50 -1.93 2.07
N ALA A 333 -5.80 -1.89 2.32
CA ALA A 333 -6.34 -1.74 3.66
C ALA A 333 -5.91 -2.90 4.60
N HIS A 334 -5.96 -4.15 4.12
CA HIS A 334 -5.70 -5.37 4.90
C HIS A 334 -4.69 -6.33 4.24
N ASP A 335 -3.98 -7.12 5.07
CA ASP A 335 -3.09 -8.16 4.56
C ASP A 335 -3.86 -9.29 3.86
N SER A 336 -5.07 -9.66 4.33
CA SER A 336 -5.90 -10.64 3.62
C SER A 336 -6.26 -10.19 2.21
N LEU A 337 -6.49 -8.89 1.98
CA LEU A 337 -6.71 -8.36 0.63
C LEU A 337 -5.43 -8.45 -0.20
N ALA A 338 -4.27 -8.13 0.39
CA ALA A 338 -2.98 -8.27 -0.29
C ALA A 338 -2.68 -9.72 -0.68
N ALA A 339 -3.03 -10.68 0.17
CA ALA A 339 -2.92 -12.11 -0.12
C ALA A 339 -3.78 -12.50 -1.32
N ARG A 340 -5.04 -12.02 -1.38
CA ARG A 340 -5.92 -12.27 -2.53
C ARG A 340 -5.43 -11.62 -3.82
N ILE A 341 -4.90 -10.40 -3.74
CA ILE A 341 -4.28 -9.73 -4.89
C ILE A 341 -3.11 -10.56 -5.42
N ALA A 342 -2.29 -11.13 -4.54
CA ALA A 342 -1.19 -12.00 -4.95
C ALA A 342 -1.66 -13.33 -5.56
N GLU A 343 -2.72 -13.94 -5.03
CA GLU A 343 -3.32 -15.17 -5.56
C GLU A 343 -3.94 -14.99 -6.96
N HIS A 344 -4.46 -13.80 -7.27
CA HIS A 344 -5.07 -13.51 -8.58
C HIS A 344 -4.03 -13.33 -9.70
N ARG A 345 -2.74 -13.22 -9.37
CA ARG A 345 -1.70 -12.98 -10.37
C ARG A 345 -1.52 -14.14 -11.32
N ASN A 346 -1.32 -13.84 -12.59
CA ASN A 346 -0.89 -14.83 -13.57
C ASN A 346 0.63 -15.05 -13.52
N ASP A 347 1.11 -16.11 -14.18
CA ASP A 347 2.53 -16.48 -14.20
C ASP A 347 3.44 -15.37 -14.76
N ASP A 348 2.95 -14.62 -15.76
CA ASP A 348 3.70 -13.51 -16.38
C ASP A 348 3.89 -12.34 -15.38
N GLU A 349 2.87 -12.01 -14.59
CA GLU A 349 2.93 -10.98 -13.55
C GLU A 349 3.86 -11.38 -12.41
N ILE A 350 3.79 -12.65 -11.98
CA ILE A 350 4.70 -13.21 -10.97
C ILE A 350 6.15 -13.11 -11.47
N ALA A 351 6.41 -13.54 -12.70
CA ALA A 351 7.74 -13.44 -13.31
C ALA A 351 8.25 -11.99 -13.37
N MET A 352 7.40 -11.05 -13.78
CA MET A 352 7.74 -9.62 -13.81
C MET A 352 8.13 -9.08 -12.43
N LEU A 353 7.37 -9.43 -11.38
CA LEU A 353 7.67 -9.01 -10.01
C LEU A 353 8.96 -9.65 -9.48
N GLU A 354 9.21 -10.93 -9.75
CA GLU A 354 10.46 -11.59 -9.37
C GLU A 354 11.68 -10.93 -10.02
N ILE A 355 11.57 -10.61 -11.31
CA ILE A 355 12.61 -9.91 -12.06
C ILE A 355 12.83 -8.52 -11.47
N ARG A 356 11.76 -7.76 -11.18
CA ARG A 356 11.87 -6.44 -10.54
C ARG A 356 12.53 -6.53 -9.18
N ARG A 357 12.15 -7.50 -8.34
CA ARG A 357 12.74 -7.72 -7.02
C ARG A 357 14.24 -8.03 -7.14
N LEU A 358 14.60 -8.89 -8.07
CA LEU A 358 15.99 -9.27 -8.35
C LEU A 358 16.82 -8.07 -8.82
N ILE A 359 16.32 -7.26 -9.76
CA ILE A 359 17.01 -6.05 -10.22
C ILE A 359 17.13 -5.04 -9.10
N SER A 360 16.03 -4.77 -8.37
CA SER A 360 16.00 -3.82 -7.26
C SER A 360 16.97 -4.22 -6.15
N SER A 361 17.09 -5.52 -5.86
CA SER A 361 18.05 -6.03 -4.86
C SER A 361 19.50 -5.70 -5.21
N GLN A 362 19.86 -5.73 -6.51
CA GLN A 362 21.19 -5.32 -6.96
C GLN A 362 21.33 -3.80 -7.00
N MET A 363 20.30 -3.08 -7.40
CA MET A 363 20.33 -1.61 -7.45
C MET A 363 20.45 -0.97 -6.06
N ALA A 364 19.91 -1.60 -5.02
CA ALA A 364 20.03 -1.16 -3.64
C ALA A 364 21.47 -1.25 -3.09
N LEU A 365 22.33 -2.08 -3.69
CA LEU A 365 23.74 -2.17 -3.32
C LEU A 365 24.55 -1.02 -3.94
N LYS A 366 25.58 -0.55 -3.22
CA LYS A 366 26.58 0.38 -3.77
C LYS A 366 27.23 -0.23 -5.02
N ALA A 367 27.57 0.60 -6.01
CA ALA A 367 28.08 0.15 -7.31
C ALA A 367 29.22 -0.88 -7.22
N GLU A 368 30.13 -0.73 -6.25
CA GLU A 368 31.28 -1.63 -6.02
C GLU A 368 30.89 -3.02 -5.47
N ALA A 369 29.74 -3.10 -4.78
CA ALA A 369 29.23 -4.33 -4.18
C ALA A 369 28.20 -5.05 -5.06
N ARG A 370 27.83 -4.47 -6.22
CA ARG A 370 26.87 -5.07 -7.14
C ARG A 370 27.48 -6.29 -7.82
N ALA A 371 26.73 -7.37 -7.85
CA ALA A 371 27.08 -8.54 -8.64
C ALA A 371 26.49 -8.43 -10.05
N LEU A 372 27.24 -8.89 -11.05
CA LEU A 372 26.69 -9.09 -12.39
C LEU A 372 25.71 -10.28 -12.37
N PHE A 373 24.67 -10.18 -13.18
CA PHE A 373 23.69 -11.27 -13.33
C PHE A 373 24.32 -12.49 -14.01
N THR A 374 24.01 -13.67 -13.48
CA THR A 374 24.39 -14.95 -14.08
C THR A 374 23.64 -15.20 -15.37
N GLU A 375 24.13 -16.13 -16.21
CA GLU A 375 23.45 -16.55 -17.45
C GLU A 375 22.00 -16.98 -17.22
N ARG A 376 21.73 -17.74 -16.14
CA ARG A 376 20.37 -18.16 -15.78
C ARG A 376 19.47 -16.97 -15.43
N GLN A 377 19.99 -15.98 -14.71
CA GLN A 377 19.23 -14.77 -14.37
C GLN A 377 18.99 -13.91 -15.61
N LEU A 378 19.97 -13.78 -16.51
CA LEU A 378 19.81 -13.04 -17.77
C LEU A 378 18.74 -13.66 -18.66
N ASN A 379 18.71 -14.99 -18.78
CA ASN A 379 17.69 -15.70 -19.55
C ASN A 379 16.28 -15.48 -18.99
N LEU A 380 16.15 -15.29 -17.68
CA LEU A 380 14.87 -14.96 -17.03
C LEU A 380 14.47 -13.51 -17.28
N ILE A 381 15.43 -12.58 -17.23
CA ILE A 381 15.20 -11.13 -17.39
C ILE A 381 14.86 -10.78 -18.85
N GLU A 382 15.53 -11.43 -19.81
CA GLU A 382 15.53 -11.06 -21.23
C GLU A 382 14.15 -10.87 -21.88
N PRO A 383 13.17 -11.77 -21.68
CA PRO A 383 11.85 -11.64 -22.29
C PRO A 383 11.06 -10.41 -21.81
N TYR A 384 11.45 -9.81 -20.68
CA TYR A 384 10.66 -8.79 -20.00
C TYR A 384 11.33 -7.41 -19.96
N VAL A 385 12.57 -7.25 -20.43
CA VAL A 385 13.34 -5.99 -20.35
C VAL A 385 12.56 -4.79 -20.88
N ASP A 386 11.93 -4.93 -22.05
CA ASP A 386 11.21 -3.83 -22.71
C ASP A 386 9.88 -3.49 -22.00
N LYS A 387 9.27 -4.47 -21.32
CA LYS A 387 8.02 -4.30 -20.56
C LYS A 387 8.23 -3.64 -19.20
N LEU A 388 9.45 -3.73 -18.64
CA LEU A 388 9.71 -3.33 -17.26
C LEU A 388 9.96 -1.84 -17.06
N GLY A 389 10.24 -1.08 -18.13
CA GLY A 389 10.52 0.36 -18.04
C GLY A 389 11.69 0.66 -17.10
N LEU A 390 12.81 -0.06 -17.27
CA LEU A 390 13.95 0.01 -16.36
C LEU A 390 14.74 1.33 -16.48
N GLU A 391 15.25 1.81 -15.35
CA GLU A 391 16.15 2.95 -15.29
C GLU A 391 17.46 2.71 -16.08
N PRO A 392 18.11 3.77 -16.61
CA PRO A 392 19.33 3.64 -17.41
C PRO A 392 20.45 2.86 -16.74
N GLU A 393 20.59 3.01 -15.42
CA GLU A 393 21.61 2.32 -14.62
C GLU A 393 21.35 0.81 -14.53
N ALA A 394 20.08 0.41 -14.36
CA ALA A 394 19.69 -1.00 -14.36
C ALA A 394 19.90 -1.64 -15.74
N LEU A 395 19.57 -0.91 -16.82
CA LEU A 395 19.86 -1.35 -18.19
C LEU A 395 21.36 -1.53 -18.43
N GLN A 396 22.19 -0.66 -17.85
CA GLN A 396 23.65 -0.77 -17.95
C GLN A 396 24.17 -2.01 -17.22
N LEU A 397 23.67 -2.30 -16.01
CA LEU A 397 24.03 -3.52 -15.28
C LEU A 397 23.70 -4.79 -16.09
N ILE A 398 22.53 -4.84 -16.74
CA ILE A 398 22.13 -5.96 -17.59
C ILE A 398 23.09 -6.09 -18.79
N LYS A 399 23.46 -4.98 -19.44
CA LYS A 399 24.42 -4.98 -20.55
C LYS A 399 25.79 -5.48 -20.14
N ASP A 400 26.31 -5.05 -19.01
CA ASP A 400 27.63 -5.46 -18.53
C ASP A 400 27.63 -6.93 -18.08
N SER A 401 26.53 -7.39 -17.50
CA SER A 401 26.32 -8.81 -17.18
C SER A 401 26.34 -9.68 -18.45
N ARG A 402 25.65 -9.26 -19.53
CA ARG A 402 25.69 -9.96 -20.83
C ARG A 402 27.10 -10.08 -21.39
N LYS A 403 27.91 -9.02 -21.29
CA LYS A 403 29.30 -9.02 -21.77
C LYS A 403 30.15 -10.02 -20.98
N GLU A 404 30.02 -10.07 -19.66
CA GLU A 404 30.80 -10.98 -18.83
C GLU A 404 30.41 -12.45 -19.07
N VAL A 405 29.12 -12.75 -19.22
CA VAL A 405 28.64 -14.10 -19.58
C VAL A 405 29.19 -14.52 -20.95
N ALA A 406 29.16 -13.65 -21.95
CA ALA A 406 29.76 -13.93 -23.25
C ALA A 406 31.28 -14.12 -23.18
N ALA A 407 31.99 -13.33 -22.37
CA ALA A 407 33.43 -13.44 -22.19
C ALA A 407 33.82 -14.75 -21.48
N THR A 408 33.10 -15.13 -20.43
CA THR A 408 33.31 -16.39 -19.70
C THR A 408 32.99 -17.62 -20.55
N ALA A 409 31.93 -17.58 -21.37
CA ALA A 409 31.63 -18.63 -22.34
C ALA A 409 32.77 -18.81 -23.36
N ARG A 410 33.32 -17.71 -23.90
CA ARG A 410 34.49 -17.75 -24.82
C ARG A 410 35.73 -18.32 -24.15
N ARG A 411 36.03 -17.92 -22.90
CA ARG A 411 37.16 -18.46 -22.12
C ARG A 411 37.02 -19.96 -21.87
N LYS A 412 35.83 -20.44 -21.51
CA LYS A 412 35.55 -21.88 -21.33
C LYS A 412 35.74 -22.66 -22.64
N ALA A 413 35.19 -22.16 -23.74
CA ALA A 413 35.37 -22.79 -25.06
C ALA A 413 36.85 -22.88 -25.46
N PHE A 414 37.63 -21.83 -25.20
CA PHE A 414 39.06 -21.81 -25.44
C PHE A 414 39.84 -22.80 -24.55
N MET A 415 39.50 -22.93 -23.26
CA MET A 415 40.14 -23.91 -22.39
C MET A 415 39.82 -25.35 -22.81
N VAL A 416 38.58 -25.63 -23.20
CA VAL A 416 38.18 -26.95 -23.70
C VAL A 416 38.94 -27.27 -24.99
N SER A 417 39.07 -26.33 -25.92
CA SER A 417 39.84 -26.55 -27.15
C SER A 417 41.35 -26.72 -26.88
N ALA A 418 41.92 -25.99 -25.92
CA ALA A 418 43.31 -26.16 -25.52
C ALA A 418 43.56 -27.55 -24.90
N LEU A 419 42.66 -28.03 -24.04
CA LEU A 419 42.76 -29.35 -23.41
C LEU A 419 42.61 -30.49 -24.43
N THR A 420 41.71 -30.36 -25.41
CA THR A 420 41.58 -31.37 -26.47
C THR A 420 42.82 -31.42 -27.36
N VAL A 421 43.43 -30.28 -27.67
CA VAL A 421 44.71 -30.23 -28.41
C VAL A 421 45.84 -30.90 -27.61
N ILE A 422 45.94 -30.63 -26.31
CA ILE A 422 46.94 -31.30 -25.44
C ILE A 422 46.71 -32.82 -25.40
N ALA A 423 45.46 -33.26 -25.24
CA ALA A 423 45.12 -34.67 -25.21
C ALA A 423 45.46 -35.38 -26.54
N LEU A 424 45.14 -34.76 -27.69
CA LEU A 424 45.52 -35.27 -29.00
C LEU A 424 47.05 -35.33 -29.18
N GLY A 425 47.77 -34.32 -28.69
CA GLY A 425 49.23 -34.31 -28.67
C GLY A 425 49.82 -35.45 -27.83
N ALA A 426 49.25 -35.74 -26.66
CA ALA A 426 49.69 -36.82 -25.79
C ALA A 426 49.43 -38.20 -26.41
N ILE A 427 48.29 -38.37 -27.09
CA ILE A 427 47.98 -39.59 -27.85
C ILE A 427 49.00 -39.78 -28.98
N ALA A 428 49.27 -38.73 -29.76
CA ALA A 428 50.25 -38.79 -30.85
C ALA A 428 51.65 -39.14 -30.33
N ALA A 429 52.09 -38.51 -29.23
CA ALA A 429 53.36 -38.83 -28.58
C ALA A 429 53.43 -40.29 -28.09
N SER A 430 52.32 -40.82 -27.56
CA SER A 430 52.22 -42.21 -27.14
C SER A 430 52.34 -43.19 -28.31
N VAL A 431 51.71 -42.89 -29.45
CA VAL A 431 51.83 -43.70 -30.68
C VAL A 431 53.28 -43.69 -31.18
N VAL A 432 53.93 -42.52 -31.18
CA VAL A 432 55.34 -42.38 -31.57
C VAL A 432 56.26 -43.19 -30.63
N ALA A 433 56.03 -43.12 -29.31
CA ALA A 433 56.79 -43.88 -28.33
C ALA A 433 56.63 -45.41 -28.51
N ILE A 434 55.39 -45.86 -28.79
CA ILE A 434 55.12 -47.28 -29.09
C ILE A 434 55.85 -47.69 -30.36
N PHE A 435 55.81 -46.89 -31.42
CA PHE A 435 56.52 -47.16 -32.67
C PHE A 435 58.04 -47.30 -32.46
N PHE A 436 58.67 -46.37 -31.74
CA PHE A 436 60.10 -46.46 -31.39
C PHE A 436 60.42 -47.67 -30.53
N SER A 437 59.53 -48.06 -29.60
CA SER A 437 59.73 -49.26 -28.77
C SER A 437 59.72 -50.55 -29.60
N PHE A 438 58.87 -50.63 -30.63
CA PHE A 438 58.85 -51.76 -31.56
C PHE A 438 60.12 -51.80 -32.42
N GLN A 439 60.57 -50.65 -32.91
CA GLN A 439 61.79 -50.54 -33.70
C GLN A 439 63.03 -50.96 -32.89
N ALA A 440 63.11 -50.54 -31.62
CA ALA A 440 64.17 -50.94 -30.70
C ALA A 440 64.17 -52.46 -30.46
N LYS A 441 63.00 -53.06 -30.21
CA LYS A 441 62.87 -54.53 -30.06
C LYS A 441 63.24 -55.31 -31.32
N ALA A 442 62.94 -54.76 -32.50
CA ALA A 442 63.36 -55.37 -33.76
C ALA A 442 64.89 -55.34 -33.90
N GLN A 443 65.53 -54.23 -33.55
CA GLN A 443 67.00 -54.14 -33.56
C GLN A 443 67.67 -55.08 -32.54
N THR A 444 67.10 -55.24 -31.34
CA THR A 444 67.67 -56.18 -30.35
C THR A 444 67.56 -57.63 -30.81
N ARG A 445 66.43 -58.02 -31.42
CA ARG A 445 66.29 -59.37 -32.00
C ARG A 445 67.30 -59.62 -33.11
N LEU A 446 67.49 -58.64 -33.99
CA LEU A 446 68.45 -58.74 -35.09
C LEU A 446 69.90 -58.78 -34.58
N ALA A 447 70.18 -58.15 -33.44
CA ALA A 447 71.47 -58.26 -32.75
C ALA A 447 71.66 -59.62 -32.06
N GLU A 448 70.61 -60.19 -31.45
CA GLU A 448 70.64 -61.53 -30.87
C GLU A 448 70.83 -62.62 -31.94
N GLU A 449 70.11 -62.53 -33.07
CA GLU A 449 70.28 -63.45 -34.20
C GLU A 449 71.72 -63.43 -34.72
N LYS A 450 72.29 -62.24 -34.94
CA LYS A 450 73.70 -62.10 -35.33
C LYS A 450 74.67 -62.64 -34.30
N ARG A 451 74.33 -62.56 -33.01
CA ARG A 451 75.17 -63.08 -31.92
C ARG A 451 75.12 -64.62 -31.87
N ILE A 452 73.94 -65.20 -32.04
CA ILE A 452 73.75 -66.65 -32.15
C ILE A 452 74.47 -67.20 -33.38
N GLU A 453 74.39 -66.50 -34.50
CA GLU A 453 75.11 -66.87 -35.74
C GLU A 453 76.63 -66.77 -35.57
N ALA A 454 77.13 -65.76 -34.86
CA ALA A 454 78.54 -65.64 -34.50
C ALA A 454 79.00 -66.75 -33.55
N ASP A 455 78.20 -67.10 -32.54
CA ASP A 455 78.49 -68.16 -31.57
C ASP A 455 78.46 -69.56 -32.24
N SER A 456 77.55 -69.79 -33.20
CA SER A 456 77.54 -71.04 -33.98
C SER A 456 78.74 -71.15 -34.92
N SER A 457 79.13 -70.04 -35.55
CA SER A 457 80.33 -69.96 -36.39
C SER A 457 81.61 -70.25 -35.59
N ALA A 458 81.68 -69.75 -34.35
CA ALA A 458 82.80 -70.01 -33.44
C ALA A 458 82.83 -71.48 -32.96
N ALA A 459 81.67 -72.09 -32.70
CA ALA A 459 81.58 -73.49 -32.29
C ALA A 459 82.02 -74.47 -33.39
N GLU A 460 81.70 -74.19 -34.66
CA GLU A 460 82.16 -74.99 -35.80
C GLU A 460 83.68 -74.89 -36.01
N ALA A 461 84.30 -73.73 -35.74
CA ALA A 461 85.75 -73.56 -35.83
C ALA A 461 86.55 -74.35 -34.78
N THR A 462 85.94 -74.72 -33.65
CA THR A 462 86.56 -75.55 -32.59
C THR A 462 86.47 -77.06 -32.83
N ARG A 463 85.79 -77.52 -33.89
CA ARG A 463 85.60 -78.95 -34.21
C ARG A 463 86.41 -79.46 -35.41
N ALA A 464 87.25 -78.61 -36.00
CA ALA A 464 88.26 -78.97 -37.00
C ALA A 464 89.65 -78.97 -36.34
#